data_AF-A0A285N767-F1
#
_entry.id   AF-A0A285N767-F1
#
_cell.length_a   1.000
_cell.length_b   1.000
_cell.length_c   1.000
_cell.angle_alpha   90.00
_cell.angle_beta   90.00
_cell.angle_gamma   90.00
#
_symmetry.space_group_name_H-M   'P 1'
#
loop_
_entity.id
_entity.type
_entity.pdbx_description
1 polymer ?
#
loop_
_entity_poly.entity_id
_entity_poly.type
_entity_poly.pdbx_seq_one_letter_code
_entity_poly.pdbx_strand_id
1 'polypeptide(L)'
;MATTDTHSEIEEYLGQVPSWMGEISEPATDHSWGIMRDLLLGETELSGREKALVGLGAAAAIQCPYCTYFHQEEAKLAGVNDVELTEAINVSGTTRYFSTVLHGARVDEDQFADEMGEVFEHLENQQAAAAGDD
;
A
#
# COMPACT_ATOMS: atom_id res chain seq x y z
N MET A 1 -16.93 19.20 -15.47
CA MET A 1 -16.89 17.86 -16.07
C MET A 1 -15.44 17.42 -16.07
N ALA A 2 -15.10 16.12 -16.01
CA ALA A 2 -13.79 15.71 -16.52
C ALA A 2 -13.62 16.35 -17.91
N THR A 3 -12.41 16.69 -18.35
CA THR A 3 -12.26 17.00 -19.78
C THR A 3 -12.90 15.84 -20.54
N THR A 4 -13.68 16.12 -21.60
CA THR A 4 -14.49 15.07 -22.28
C THR A 4 -13.64 13.84 -22.63
N ASP A 5 -12.34 14.06 -22.83
CA ASP A 5 -11.31 13.05 -23.07
C ASP A 5 -11.05 12.15 -21.84
N THR A 6 -10.87 12.68 -20.63
CA THR A 6 -10.62 11.87 -19.41
C THR A 6 -11.82 11.01 -19.01
N HIS A 7 -13.06 11.49 -19.16
CA HIS A 7 -14.23 10.65 -18.86
C HIS A 7 -14.29 9.42 -19.78
N SER A 8 -14.11 9.63 -21.09
CA SER A 8 -14.10 8.54 -22.06
C SER A 8 -12.94 7.57 -21.83
N GLU A 9 -11.77 8.07 -21.44
CA GLU A 9 -10.62 7.24 -21.11
C GLU A 9 -10.88 6.35 -19.88
N ILE A 10 -11.49 6.90 -18.82
CA ILE A 10 -11.86 6.11 -17.64
C ILE A 10 -12.85 5.00 -18.02
N GLU A 11 -13.85 5.32 -18.84
CA GLU A 11 -14.84 4.35 -19.29
C GLU A 11 -14.21 3.23 -20.13
N GLU A 12 -13.26 3.55 -21.01
CA GLU A 12 -12.50 2.56 -21.78
C GLU A 12 -11.63 1.67 -20.88
N TYR A 13 -10.93 2.27 -19.91
CA TYR A 13 -10.00 1.55 -19.04
C TYR A 13 -10.69 0.68 -17.98
N LEU A 14 -11.71 1.21 -17.31
CA LEU A 14 -12.41 0.53 -16.20
C LEU A 14 -13.73 -0.12 -16.61
N GLY A 15 -14.19 0.08 -17.85
CA GLY A 15 -15.49 -0.39 -18.35
C GLY A 15 -16.70 0.42 -17.86
N GLN A 16 -16.48 1.37 -16.96
CA GLN A 16 -17.46 2.32 -16.45
C GLN A 16 -16.73 3.50 -15.79
N VAL A 17 -17.37 4.65 -15.66
CA VAL A 17 -16.90 5.72 -14.78
C VAL A 17 -17.52 5.54 -13.40
N PRO A 18 -16.76 5.14 -12.37
CA PRO A 18 -17.29 4.98 -11.02
C PRO A 18 -17.89 6.29 -10.50
N SER A 19 -19.07 6.23 -9.89
CA SER A 19 -19.79 7.43 -9.44
C SER A 19 -19.01 8.30 -8.45
N TRP A 20 -18.19 7.69 -7.60
CA TRP A 20 -17.36 8.40 -6.61
C TRP A 20 -16.33 9.34 -7.26
N MET A 21 -15.91 9.09 -8.50
CA MET A 21 -14.99 9.99 -9.21
C MET A 21 -15.65 11.35 -9.49
N GLY A 22 -16.98 11.43 -9.48
CA GLY A 22 -17.73 12.69 -9.55
C GLY A 22 -17.53 13.60 -8.34
N GLU A 23 -17.03 13.08 -7.21
CA GLU A 23 -16.67 13.86 -6.03
C GLU A 23 -15.32 14.60 -6.19
N ILE A 24 -14.52 14.22 -7.20
CA ILE A 24 -13.27 14.92 -7.52
C ILE A 24 -13.61 16.23 -8.23
N SER A 25 -13.13 17.35 -7.68
CA SER A 25 -13.33 18.66 -8.30
C SER A 25 -12.75 18.68 -9.72
N GLU A 26 -13.47 19.26 -10.66
CA GLU A 26 -13.10 19.33 -12.08
C GLU A 26 -11.63 19.73 -12.37
N PRO A 27 -11.03 20.74 -11.72
CA PRO A 27 -9.62 21.08 -11.97
C PRO A 27 -8.62 19.98 -11.61
N ALA A 28 -9.03 18.98 -10.82
CA ALA A 28 -8.18 17.90 -10.34
C ALA A 28 -8.43 16.58 -11.07
N THR A 29 -9.50 16.45 -11.87
CA THR A 29 -9.94 15.17 -12.43
C THR A 29 -8.86 14.47 -13.26
N ASP A 30 -8.25 15.17 -14.21
CA ASP A 30 -7.23 14.60 -15.09
C ASP A 30 -5.98 14.17 -14.29
N HIS A 31 -5.61 14.94 -13.27
CA HIS A 31 -4.48 14.61 -12.40
C HIS A 31 -4.77 13.39 -11.52
N SER A 32 -5.96 13.33 -10.90
CA SER A 32 -6.37 12.20 -10.07
C SER A 32 -6.50 10.92 -10.90
N TRP A 33 -6.99 11.01 -12.13
CA TRP A 33 -7.00 9.88 -13.06
C TRP A 33 -5.58 9.44 -13.41
N GLY A 34 -4.67 10.36 -13.70
CA GLY A 34 -3.26 10.04 -13.95
C GLY A 34 -2.60 9.29 -12.78
N ILE A 35 -2.88 9.66 -11.53
CA ILE A 35 -2.39 8.92 -10.35
C ILE A 35 -2.93 7.48 -10.35
N MET A 36 -4.21 7.28 -10.65
CA MET A 36 -4.79 5.94 -10.69
C MET A 36 -4.24 5.11 -11.86
N ARG A 37 -4.24 5.65 -13.07
CA ARG A 37 -3.84 4.97 -14.30
C ARG A 37 -2.34 4.67 -14.33
N ASP A 38 -1.51 5.67 -14.08
CA ASP A 38 -0.07 5.57 -14.34
C ASP A 38 0.70 5.02 -13.13
N LEU A 39 0.27 5.39 -11.91
CA LEU A 39 0.96 4.95 -10.69
C LEU A 39 0.31 3.74 -10.05
N LEU A 40 -0.99 3.77 -9.76
CA LEU A 40 -1.64 2.68 -9.02
C LEU A 40 -1.79 1.42 -9.89
N LEU A 41 -2.38 1.56 -11.08
CA LEU A 41 -2.70 0.43 -11.97
C LEU A 41 -1.64 0.20 -13.05
N GLY A 42 -0.76 1.17 -13.28
CA GLY A 42 0.28 1.11 -14.31
C GLY A 42 1.46 0.21 -13.94
N GLU A 43 2.27 -0.14 -14.94
CA GLU A 43 3.54 -0.84 -14.73
C GLU A 43 4.61 0.12 -14.20
N THR A 44 5.20 -0.21 -13.06
CA THR A 44 6.30 0.55 -12.42
C THR A 44 7.29 -0.45 -11.79
N GLU A 45 8.24 0.04 -11.01
CA GLU A 45 9.20 -0.78 -10.26
C GLU A 45 8.53 -1.75 -9.30
N LEU A 46 7.46 -1.32 -8.62
CA LEU A 46 6.58 -2.23 -7.89
C LEU A 46 5.61 -2.92 -8.85
N SER A 47 5.53 -4.24 -8.76
CA SER A 47 4.51 -5.05 -9.41
C SER A 47 3.10 -4.72 -8.89
N GLY A 48 2.08 -5.03 -9.68
CA GLY A 48 0.68 -4.88 -9.24
C GLY A 48 0.38 -5.66 -7.96
N ARG A 49 1.02 -6.82 -7.77
CA ARG A 49 0.94 -7.61 -6.54
C ARG A 49 1.47 -6.84 -5.32
N GLU A 50 2.65 -6.24 -5.44
CA GLU A 50 3.26 -5.46 -4.34
C GLU A 50 2.42 -4.23 -4.00
N LYS A 51 1.96 -3.48 -5.01
CA LYS A 51 1.09 -2.31 -4.82
C LYS A 51 -0.20 -2.70 -4.09
N ALA A 52 -0.84 -3.79 -4.50
CA ALA A 52 -2.08 -4.24 -3.90
C ALA A 52 -1.91 -4.67 -2.43
N LEU A 53 -0.81 -5.36 -2.10
CA LEU A 53 -0.53 -5.76 -0.71
C LEU A 53 -0.19 -4.55 0.18
N VAL A 54 0.60 -3.61 -0.31
CA VAL A 54 0.89 -2.34 0.39
C VAL A 54 -0.39 -1.53 0.61
N GLY A 55 -1.20 -1.39 -0.44
CA GLY A 55 -2.49 -0.70 -0.40
C GLY A 55 -3.47 -1.36 0.58
N LEU A 56 -3.58 -2.69 0.56
CA LEU A 56 -4.42 -3.45 1.48
C LEU A 56 -3.99 -3.26 2.94
N GLY A 57 -2.69 -3.34 3.22
CA GLY A 57 -2.15 -3.10 4.55
C GLY A 57 -2.44 -1.68 5.06
N ALA A 58 -2.22 -0.67 4.21
CA ALA A 58 -2.53 0.72 4.54
C ALA A 58 -4.04 0.91 4.80
N ALA A 59 -4.88 0.39 3.89
CA ALA A 59 -6.34 0.45 4.00
C ALA A 59 -6.87 -0.18 5.28
N ALA A 60 -6.36 -1.37 5.65
CA ALA A 60 -6.71 -2.06 6.88
C ALA A 60 -6.27 -1.25 8.12
N ALA A 61 -5.04 -0.72 8.13
CA ALA A 61 -4.51 0.05 9.25
C ALA A 61 -5.26 1.36 9.51
N ILE A 62 -5.70 2.07 8.46
CA ILE A 62 -6.51 3.29 8.56
C ILE A 62 -8.02 3.02 8.62
N GLN A 63 -8.44 1.76 8.55
CA GLN A 63 -9.83 1.32 8.61
C GLN A 63 -10.70 1.91 7.49
N CYS A 64 -10.17 2.03 6.26
CA CYS A 64 -10.91 2.56 5.11
C CYS A 64 -11.71 1.44 4.41
N PRO A 65 -13.04 1.34 4.54
CA PRO A 65 -13.80 0.23 3.95
C PRO A 65 -13.74 0.21 2.41
N TYR A 66 -13.72 1.38 1.77
CA TYR A 66 -13.62 1.51 0.31
C TYR A 66 -12.28 1.00 -0.21
N CYS A 67 -11.20 1.45 0.42
CA CYS A 67 -9.83 1.11 0.07
C CYS A 67 -9.56 -0.38 0.33
N THR A 68 -10.09 -0.92 1.43
CA THR A 68 -9.94 -2.34 1.76
C THR A 68 -10.56 -3.21 0.67
N TYR A 69 -11.80 -2.91 0.25
CA TYR A 69 -12.43 -3.66 -0.82
C TYR A 69 -11.63 -3.56 -2.13
N PHE A 70 -11.26 -2.34 -2.53
CA PHE A 70 -10.52 -2.11 -3.77
C PHE A 70 -9.20 -2.88 -3.81
N HIS A 71 -8.33 -2.72 -2.80
CA HIS A 71 -7.03 -3.37 -2.79
C HIS A 71 -7.11 -4.88 -2.53
N GLN A 72 -8.15 -5.37 -1.86
CA GLN A 72 -8.39 -6.80 -1.75
C GLN A 72 -8.71 -7.44 -3.11
N GLU A 73 -9.57 -6.81 -3.92
CA GLU A 73 -9.89 -7.31 -5.26
C GLU A 73 -8.70 -7.14 -6.23
N GLU A 74 -7.96 -6.04 -6.13
CA GLU A 74 -6.70 -5.82 -6.85
C GLU A 74 -5.67 -6.91 -6.54
N ALA A 75 -5.50 -7.26 -5.26
CA ALA A 75 -4.57 -8.30 -4.83
C ALA A 75 -4.98 -9.69 -5.37
N LYS A 76 -6.27 -10.02 -5.31
CA LYS A 76 -6.80 -11.26 -5.90
C LYS A 76 -6.57 -11.31 -7.41
N LEU A 77 -6.79 -10.20 -8.11
CA LEU A 77 -6.52 -10.08 -9.54
C LEU A 77 -5.03 -10.32 -9.84
N ALA A 78 -4.14 -9.87 -8.95
CA ALA A 78 -2.69 -10.12 -9.01
C ALA A 78 -2.27 -11.52 -8.51
N GLY A 79 -3.21 -12.43 -8.27
CA GLY A 79 -2.94 -13.82 -7.88
C GLY A 79 -2.61 -14.02 -6.40
N VAL A 80 -2.87 -13.04 -5.54
CA VAL A 80 -2.75 -13.19 -4.08
C VAL A 80 -3.89 -14.07 -3.57
N ASN A 81 -3.56 -15.12 -2.79
CA ASN A 81 -4.54 -16.02 -2.21
C ASN A 81 -5.03 -15.55 -0.82
N ASP A 82 -6.11 -16.14 -0.32
CA ASP A 82 -6.73 -15.73 0.96
C ASP A 82 -5.80 -15.85 2.18
N VAL A 83 -4.86 -16.79 2.17
CA VAL A 83 -3.86 -16.95 3.25
C VAL A 83 -2.90 -15.77 3.22
N GLU A 84 -2.41 -15.40 2.04
CA GLU A 84 -1.52 -14.24 1.85
C GLU A 84 -2.23 -12.91 2.18
N LEU A 85 -3.51 -12.76 1.82
CA LEU A 85 -4.32 -11.60 2.21
C LEU A 85 -4.44 -11.49 3.73
N THR A 86 -4.74 -12.60 4.39
CA THR A 86 -4.87 -12.66 5.85
C THR A 86 -3.54 -12.33 6.53
N GLU A 87 -2.43 -12.84 6.00
CA GLU A 87 -1.09 -12.54 6.50
C GLU A 87 -0.75 -11.06 6.35
N ALA A 88 -1.00 -10.46 5.17
CA ALA A 88 -0.76 -9.03 4.94
C ALA A 88 -1.56 -8.14 5.91
N ILE A 89 -2.82 -8.48 6.17
CA ILE A 89 -3.66 -7.78 7.17
C ILE A 89 -3.06 -7.93 8.57
N ASN A 90 -2.65 -9.13 8.97
CA ASN A 90 -2.04 -9.37 10.29
C ASN A 90 -0.72 -8.60 10.46
N VAL A 91 0.13 -8.57 9.42
CA VAL A 91 1.37 -7.77 9.39
C VAL A 91 1.06 -6.29 9.54
N SER A 92 0.05 -5.75 8.85
CA SER A 92 -0.38 -4.35 9.07
C SER A 92 -0.88 -4.11 10.50
N GLY A 93 -1.49 -5.12 11.12
CA GLY A 93 -1.95 -5.09 12.50
C GLY A 93 -0.81 -4.93 13.52
N THR A 94 0.35 -5.55 13.26
CA THR A 94 1.52 -5.40 14.16
C THR A 94 2.01 -3.95 14.19
N THR A 95 1.97 -3.25 13.05
CA THR A 95 2.33 -1.82 12.96
C THR A 95 1.44 -0.98 13.87
N ARG A 96 0.12 -1.19 13.84
CA ARG A 96 -0.84 -0.51 14.74
C ARG A 96 -0.60 -0.84 16.21
N TYR A 97 -0.30 -2.11 16.52
CA TYR A 97 -0.01 -2.56 17.87
C TYR A 97 1.23 -1.87 18.44
N PHE A 98 2.38 -1.93 17.74
CA PHE A 98 3.61 -1.31 18.21
C PHE A 98 3.53 0.22 18.21
N SER A 99 2.84 0.83 17.24
CA SER A 99 2.55 2.27 17.28
C SER A 99 1.84 2.66 18.58
N THR A 100 0.88 1.87 19.05
CA THR A 100 0.17 2.11 20.32
C THR A 100 1.11 2.02 21.51
N VAL A 101 1.97 1.01 21.55
CA VAL A 101 2.94 0.80 22.64
C VAL A 101 3.96 1.94 22.68
N LEU A 102 4.62 2.24 21.56
CA LEU A 102 5.71 3.23 21.47
C LEU A 102 5.22 4.64 21.80
N HIS A 103 4.11 5.09 21.19
CA HIS A 103 3.55 6.41 21.47
C HIS A 103 2.99 6.50 22.89
N GLY A 104 2.32 5.44 23.37
CA GLY A 104 1.76 5.40 24.72
C GLY A 104 2.84 5.45 25.80
N ALA A 105 3.97 4.79 25.56
CA ALA A 105 5.13 4.80 26.45
C ALA A 105 5.99 6.06 26.33
N ARG A 106 5.75 6.92 25.32
CA ARG A 106 6.59 8.08 24.99
C ARG A 106 8.06 7.70 24.79
N VAL A 107 8.28 6.66 23.99
CA VAL A 107 9.64 6.28 23.58
C VAL A 107 10.29 7.45 22.84
N ASP A 108 11.55 7.72 23.16
CA ASP A 108 12.36 8.73 22.48
C ASP A 108 12.73 8.25 21.07
N GLU A 109 12.44 9.06 20.05
CA GLU A 109 12.56 8.65 18.65
C GLU A 109 14.02 8.53 18.21
N ASP A 110 14.89 9.44 18.67
CA ASP A 110 16.32 9.42 18.36
C ASP A 110 16.97 8.18 18.98
N GLN A 111 16.69 7.91 20.27
CA GLN A 111 17.16 6.70 20.93
C GLN A 111 16.67 5.43 20.24
N PHE A 112 15.38 5.37 19.87
CA PHE A 112 14.82 4.22 19.16
C PHE A 112 15.51 4.00 17.81
N ALA A 113 15.79 5.06 17.06
CA ALA A 113 16.48 4.97 15.78
C ALA A 113 17.92 4.45 15.93
N ASP A 114 18.66 4.95 16.93
CA ASP A 114 20.02 4.49 17.23
C ASP A 114 20.02 2.99 17.61
N GLU A 115 19.17 2.60 18.56
CA GLU A 115 19.08 1.21 19.02
C GLU A 115 18.65 0.25 17.90
N MET A 116 17.62 0.61 17.12
CA MET A 116 17.17 -0.23 16.00
C MET A 116 18.21 -0.29 14.87
N GLY A 117 18.97 0.78 14.64
CA GLY A 117 20.08 0.80 13.70
C GLY A 117 21.14 -0.26 14.05
N GLU A 118 21.58 -0.30 15.31
CA GLU A 118 22.51 -1.32 15.81
C GLU A 118 21.93 -2.75 15.69
N VAL A 119 20.62 -2.91 15.97
CA VAL A 119 19.93 -4.21 15.81
C VAL A 119 19.95 -4.67 14.35
N PHE A 120 19.64 -3.80 13.38
CA PHE A 120 19.66 -4.18 11.97
C PHE A 120 21.07 -4.47 11.46
N GLU A 121 22.07 -3.69 11.85
CA GLU A 121 23.48 -3.98 11.54
C GLU A 121 23.88 -5.38 12.04
N HIS A 122 23.46 -5.75 13.25
CA HIS A 122 23.72 -7.08 13.77
C HIS A 122 23.05 -8.19 12.95
N LEU A 123 21.79 -8.00 12.53
CA LEU A 123 21.06 -8.96 11.71
C LEU A 123 21.67 -9.14 10.31
N GLU A 124 22.13 -8.05 9.68
CA GLU A 124 22.83 -8.08 8.40
C GLU A 124 24.12 -8.90 8.50
N ASN A 125 24.92 -8.66 9.54
CA ASN A 125 26.14 -9.40 9.80
C ASN A 125 25.88 -10.90 10.01
N GLN A 126 24.79 -11.26 10.70
CA GLN A 126 24.40 -12.67 10.85
C GLN A 126 24.00 -13.31 9.52
N GLN A 127 23.24 -12.63 8.67
CA GLN A 127 22.86 -13.15 7.35
C GLN A 127 24.09 -13.33 6.44
N ALA A 128 25.01 -12.37 6.43
CA ALA A 128 26.23 -12.46 5.64
C ALA A 128 27.12 -13.64 6.09
N ALA A 129 27.22 -13.89 7.40
CA ALA A 129 27.94 -15.05 7.93
C ALA A 129 27.27 -16.38 7.53
N ALA A 130 25.93 -16.45 7.57
CA ALA A 130 25.20 -17.64 7.16
C ALA A 130 25.30 -17.93 5.66
N ALA A 131 25.38 -16.89 4.81
CA ALA A 131 25.52 -17.03 3.36
C ALA A 131 26.96 -17.37 2.90
N GLY A 132 27.97 -17.21 3.77
CA GLY A 132 29.36 -17.54 3.49
C GLY A 132 29.81 -18.94 3.90
N ASP A 133 28.90 -19.72 4.52
CA ASP A 133 29.13 -21.10 4.98
C ASP A 133 28.58 -22.17 3.99
N ASP A 134 28.09 -21.74 2.82
CA ASP A 134 27.69 -22.56 1.65
C ASP A 134 28.73 -22.51 0.51
#